data_AF-A0A9D5SDY2-F1
#
_entry.id   AF-A0A9D5SDY2-F1
#
_cell.length_a   1.000
_cell.length_b   1.000
_cell.length_c   1.000
_cell.angle_alpha   90.00
_cell.angle_beta   90.00
_cell.angle_gamma   90.00
#
_symmetry.space_group_name_H-M   'P 1'
#
loop_
_entity.id
_entity.type
_entity.pdbx_description
1 polymer ?
#
loop_
_entity_poly.entity_id
_entity_poly.type
_entity_poly.pdbx_seq_one_letter_code
_entity_poly.pdbx_strand_id
1 'polypeptide(L)'
;MKKLFLSILFLFAIVFFAEACRPEIPKKTANVDGVCYGYDGGEWYVRGFEQDQDSVVLKHKVVINGEKVTVEEIYIQDYRDDAASPRILVIPKGFKAVAQLHLPKLEKLYIPKTVDRTHDVCTSMYACFYTPNLKTIIVDKRNKELKSENGILFTKDGEYLLKYPAKKEGKEYSIPDNMEFICYGAFAHCELETVYYSKQKKGIESYEQFGVYDTSDKAAESMGFDIGKTKFIRR
;
A
#
# COMPACT_ATOMS: atom_id res chain seq x y z
N MET A 1 25.30 7.61 38.45
CA MET A 1 24.70 6.31 38.04
C MET A 1 23.27 6.48 37.48
N LYS A 2 23.07 7.38 36.50
CA LYS A 2 21.78 7.54 35.78
C LYS A 2 21.95 7.61 34.25
N LYS A 3 23.15 7.31 33.73
CA LYS A 3 23.46 7.31 32.30
C LYS A 3 23.73 5.91 31.71
N LEU A 4 23.44 4.84 32.45
CA LEU A 4 23.71 3.46 32.02
C LEU A 4 22.45 2.58 31.90
N PHE A 5 21.25 3.18 31.94
CA PHE A 5 19.98 2.45 31.78
C PHE A 5 19.25 2.75 30.46
N LEU A 6 19.72 3.73 29.68
CA LEU A 6 19.11 4.09 28.40
C LEU A 6 19.73 3.36 27.18
N SER A 7 20.88 2.70 27.35
CA SER A 7 21.56 1.97 26.28
C SER A 7 21.17 0.49 26.19
N ILE A 8 20.45 -0.06 27.18
CA ILE A 8 20.04 -1.47 27.18
C ILE A 8 18.62 -1.65 26.61
N LEU A 9 17.75 -0.62 26.69
CA LEU A 9 16.48 -0.64 25.96
C LEU A 9 16.65 -0.50 24.44
N PHE A 10 17.77 0.06 23.96
CA PHE A 10 18.04 0.20 22.53
C PHE A 10 18.58 -1.08 21.88
N LEU A 11 19.08 -2.03 22.67
CA LEU A 11 19.56 -3.32 22.17
C LEU A 11 18.46 -4.39 22.05
N PHE A 12 17.30 -4.19 22.67
CA PHE A 12 16.14 -5.08 22.51
C PHE A 12 15.19 -4.70 21.35
N ALA A 13 15.41 -3.55 20.70
CA ALA A 13 14.68 -3.18 19.48
C ALA A 13 15.35 -3.71 18.19
N ILE A 14 16.52 -4.34 18.29
CA ILE A 14 17.31 -4.82 17.14
C ILE A 14 17.10 -6.33 16.87
N VAL A 15 16.24 -6.99 17.64
CA VAL A 15 15.84 -8.38 17.41
C VAL A 15 14.35 -8.42 17.10
N PHE A 16 13.98 -8.06 15.86
CA PHE A 16 12.77 -8.47 15.10
C PHE A 16 12.56 -7.54 13.90
N PHE A 17 13.54 -7.40 13.00
CA PHE A 17 13.32 -6.73 11.70
C PHE A 17 13.99 -7.48 10.56
N ALA A 18 13.82 -8.81 10.55
CA ALA A 18 14.20 -9.67 9.43
C ALA A 18 12.99 -10.41 8.83
N GLU A 19 11.77 -9.94 9.07
CA GLU A 19 10.52 -10.61 8.64
C GLU A 19 9.74 -9.88 7.54
N ALA A 20 10.34 -8.89 6.88
CA ALA A 20 9.60 -8.00 5.99
C ALA A 20 9.70 -8.32 4.48
N CYS A 21 10.53 -9.29 4.08
CA CYS A 21 10.54 -9.81 2.70
C CYS A 21 10.07 -11.26 2.69
N ARG A 22 8.85 -11.52 2.20
CA ARG A 22 8.47 -12.88 1.80
C ARG A 22 9.43 -13.32 0.68
N PRO A 23 9.81 -14.61 0.61
CA PRO A 23 10.69 -15.09 -0.44
C PRO A 23 10.05 -14.84 -1.81
N GLU A 24 10.83 -14.34 -2.78
CA GLU A 24 10.36 -14.09 -4.15
C GLU A 24 9.70 -15.33 -4.76
N ILE A 25 10.23 -16.50 -4.41
CA ILE A 25 9.75 -17.81 -4.83
C ILE A 25 9.09 -18.52 -3.63
N PRO A 26 7.76 -18.76 -3.68
CA PRO A 26 7.08 -19.55 -2.66
C PRO A 26 7.62 -20.98 -2.59
N LYS A 27 7.61 -21.58 -1.39
CA LYS A 27 7.94 -23.00 -1.20
C LYS A 27 6.87 -23.92 -1.78
N LYS A 28 5.60 -23.50 -1.73
CA LYS A 28 4.47 -24.18 -2.37
C LYS A 28 3.55 -23.15 -3.01
N THR A 29 2.82 -23.59 -4.03
CA THR A 29 1.78 -22.79 -4.67
C THR A 29 0.50 -23.60 -4.80
N ALA A 30 -0.62 -22.91 -4.92
CA ALA A 30 -1.90 -23.50 -5.22
C ALA A 30 -2.77 -22.49 -5.96
N ASN A 31 -3.64 -22.96 -6.84
CA ASN A 31 -4.63 -22.14 -7.50
C ASN A 31 -6.01 -22.62 -7.08
N VAL A 32 -6.84 -21.70 -6.61
CA VAL A 32 -8.22 -22.01 -6.21
C VAL A 32 -9.11 -20.91 -6.76
N ASP A 33 -10.07 -21.29 -7.59
CA ASP A 33 -11.02 -20.37 -8.22
C ASP A 33 -10.36 -19.18 -8.94
N GLY A 34 -9.25 -19.41 -9.66
CA GLY A 34 -8.54 -18.36 -10.39
C GLY A 34 -7.64 -17.46 -9.54
N VAL A 35 -7.55 -17.70 -8.22
CA VAL A 35 -6.65 -16.99 -7.30
C VAL A 35 -5.40 -17.82 -7.06
N CYS A 36 -4.24 -17.22 -7.26
CA CYS A 36 -2.94 -17.84 -7.01
C CYS A 36 -2.54 -17.61 -5.55
N TYR A 37 -2.20 -18.70 -4.86
CA TYR A 37 -1.72 -18.70 -3.49
C TYR A 37 -0.26 -19.15 -3.43
N GLY A 38 0.52 -18.53 -2.53
CA GLY A 38 1.88 -18.93 -2.19
C GLY A 38 1.97 -19.36 -0.73
N TYR A 39 2.95 -20.21 -0.40
CA TYR A 39 3.32 -20.60 0.96
C TYR A 39 4.81 -20.36 1.15
N ASP A 40 5.21 -19.62 2.18
CA ASP A 40 6.61 -19.26 2.45
C ASP A 40 7.32 -20.21 3.44
N GLY A 41 6.60 -21.14 4.05
CA GLY A 41 7.10 -22.00 5.11
C GLY A 41 6.38 -21.83 6.43
N GLY A 42 5.65 -20.73 6.62
CA GLY A 42 4.77 -20.50 7.77
C GLY A 42 3.31 -20.29 7.36
N GLU A 43 3.06 -19.35 6.44
CA GLU A 43 1.70 -18.88 6.15
C GLU A 43 1.37 -18.96 4.65
N TRP A 44 0.09 -19.20 4.34
CA TRP A 44 -0.44 -19.04 2.99
C TRP A 44 -0.84 -17.58 2.74
N TYR A 45 -0.58 -17.08 1.52
CA TYR A 45 -0.90 -15.72 1.12
C TYR A 45 -1.39 -15.66 -0.33
N VAL A 46 -2.17 -14.62 -0.66
CA VAL A 46 -2.57 -14.34 -2.05
C VAL A 46 -1.38 -13.74 -2.78
N ARG A 47 -0.97 -14.37 -3.89
CA ARG A 47 0.20 -13.95 -4.67
C ARG A 47 -0.10 -13.47 -6.09
N GLY A 48 -1.35 -13.54 -6.53
CA GLY A 48 -1.76 -13.12 -7.87
C GLY A 48 -3.02 -13.82 -8.35
N PHE A 49 -3.22 -13.80 -9.66
CA PHE A 49 -4.40 -14.37 -10.33
C PHE A 49 -3.94 -15.15 -11.57
N GLU A 50 -4.69 -16.19 -11.95
CA GLU A 50 -4.33 -17.02 -13.13
C GLU A 50 -4.65 -16.33 -14.45
N GLN A 51 -5.70 -15.51 -14.45
CA GLN A 51 -6.22 -14.80 -15.61
C GLN A 51 -6.92 -13.51 -15.17
N ASP A 52 -7.17 -12.63 -16.14
CA ASP A 52 -7.99 -11.44 -15.90
C ASP A 52 -9.41 -11.84 -15.52
N GLN A 53 -9.98 -11.08 -14.58
CA GLN A 53 -11.32 -11.31 -14.06
C GLN A 53 -12.03 -9.96 -13.89
N ASP A 54 -13.34 -9.88 -14.15
CA ASP A 54 -14.03 -8.60 -13.94
C ASP A 54 -14.09 -8.24 -12.44
N SER A 55 -14.38 -9.24 -11.60
CA SER A 55 -14.40 -9.08 -10.15
C SER A 55 -13.96 -10.34 -9.43
N VAL A 56 -13.19 -10.16 -8.35
CA VAL A 56 -12.81 -11.23 -7.43
C VAL A 56 -13.15 -10.82 -5.99
N VAL A 57 -13.85 -11.70 -5.29
CA VAL A 57 -14.00 -11.65 -3.83
C VAL A 57 -13.08 -12.71 -3.24
N LEU A 58 -12.06 -12.27 -2.50
CA LEU A 58 -11.12 -13.21 -1.89
C LEU A 58 -11.81 -14.07 -0.83
N LYS A 59 -11.23 -15.23 -0.54
CA LYS A 59 -11.69 -16.13 0.52
C LYS A 59 -10.63 -16.18 1.63
N HIS A 60 -11.03 -15.83 2.85
CA HIS A 60 -10.18 -15.93 4.04
C HIS A 60 -9.96 -17.39 4.48
N LYS A 61 -10.92 -18.28 4.22
CA LYS A 61 -10.79 -19.73 4.43
C LYS A 61 -10.86 -20.43 3.08
N VAL A 62 -9.79 -21.16 2.74
CA VAL A 62 -9.62 -21.81 1.45
C VAL A 62 -9.34 -23.29 1.68
N VAL A 63 -9.74 -24.16 0.75
CA VAL A 63 -9.32 -25.56 0.76
C VAL A 63 -8.19 -25.71 -0.25
N ILE A 64 -6.98 -25.98 0.23
CA ILE A 64 -5.80 -26.21 -0.61
C ILE A 64 -5.35 -27.64 -0.40
N ASN A 65 -5.27 -28.43 -1.48
CA ASN A 65 -4.88 -29.85 -1.43
C ASN A 65 -5.69 -30.69 -0.42
N GLY A 66 -6.98 -30.38 -0.26
CA GLY A 66 -7.88 -31.07 0.68
C GLY A 66 -7.84 -30.54 2.12
N GLU A 67 -6.92 -29.63 2.44
CA GLU A 67 -6.77 -29.05 3.78
C GLU A 67 -7.42 -27.67 3.86
N LYS A 68 -8.14 -27.40 4.97
CA LYS A 68 -8.69 -26.07 5.25
C LYS A 68 -7.58 -25.18 5.77
N VAL A 69 -7.23 -24.16 4.99
CA VAL A 69 -6.23 -23.15 5.33
C VAL A 69 -6.90 -21.82 5.60
N THR A 70 -6.28 -21.02 6.47
CA THR A 70 -6.65 -19.62 6.68
C THR A 70 -5.64 -18.76 5.94
N VAL A 71 -6.12 -17.77 5.17
CA VAL A 71 -5.30 -16.82 4.43
C VAL A 71 -5.65 -15.43 4.94
N GLU A 72 -4.64 -14.72 5.43
CA GLU A 72 -4.81 -13.42 6.07
C GLU A 72 -4.04 -12.30 5.36
N GLU A 73 -3.21 -12.64 4.37
CA GLU A 73 -2.32 -11.68 3.73
C GLU A 73 -2.38 -11.72 2.20
N ILE A 74 -2.16 -10.54 1.62
CA ILE A 74 -2.03 -10.32 0.19
C ILE A 74 -0.64 -9.76 -0.06
N TYR A 75 0.12 -10.42 -0.92
CA TYR A 75 1.47 -10.06 -1.30
C TYR A 75 1.72 -10.43 -2.77
N ILE A 76 1.53 -9.47 -3.70
CA ILE A 76 1.46 -9.74 -5.15
C ILE A 76 2.65 -9.10 -5.90
N GLN A 77 3.77 -9.80 -5.91
CA GLN A 77 4.99 -9.37 -6.62
C GLN A 77 5.07 -9.91 -8.04
N ASP A 78 4.12 -9.55 -8.90
CA ASP A 78 4.17 -9.90 -10.32
C ASP A 78 4.41 -8.64 -11.15
N TYR A 79 5.64 -8.14 -11.19
CA TYR A 79 6.00 -6.82 -11.74
C TYR A 79 5.79 -6.63 -13.25
N ARG A 80 5.11 -7.57 -13.93
CA ARG A 80 4.83 -7.47 -15.37
C ARG A 80 3.63 -6.54 -15.62
N ASP A 81 3.71 -5.73 -16.67
CA ASP A 81 2.62 -4.83 -17.05
C ASP A 81 1.37 -5.57 -17.57
N ASP A 82 1.57 -6.77 -18.10
CA ASP A 82 0.50 -7.65 -18.60
C ASP A 82 -0.03 -8.64 -17.56
N ALA A 83 0.47 -8.58 -16.31
CA ALA A 83 0.10 -9.48 -15.23
C ALA A 83 -1.43 -9.58 -15.05
N ALA A 84 -1.91 -10.81 -14.88
CA ALA A 84 -3.32 -11.10 -14.68
C ALA A 84 -3.87 -10.34 -13.47
N SER A 85 -4.97 -9.64 -13.66
CA SER A 85 -5.52 -8.74 -12.65
C SER A 85 -7.05 -8.73 -12.67
N PRO A 86 -7.71 -8.72 -11.51
CA PRO A 86 -9.11 -8.40 -11.46
C PRO A 86 -9.32 -6.91 -11.69
N ARG A 87 -10.42 -6.54 -12.36
CA ARG A 87 -10.85 -5.14 -12.44
C ARG A 87 -11.36 -4.64 -11.09
N ILE A 88 -12.04 -5.51 -10.32
CA ILE A 88 -12.56 -5.21 -8.99
C ILE A 88 -12.07 -6.25 -7.98
N LEU A 89 -11.34 -5.81 -6.95
CA LEU A 89 -10.90 -6.68 -5.85
C LEU A 89 -11.66 -6.35 -4.57
N VAL A 90 -12.32 -7.35 -3.99
CA VAL A 90 -12.99 -7.28 -2.69
C VAL A 90 -12.23 -8.13 -1.68
N ILE A 91 -11.65 -7.46 -0.69
CA ILE A 91 -10.96 -8.12 0.42
C ILE A 91 -11.98 -8.28 1.56
N PRO A 92 -12.37 -9.51 1.95
CA PRO A 92 -13.35 -9.72 3.02
C PRO A 92 -12.71 -9.57 4.41
N LYS A 93 -13.55 -9.54 5.44
CA LYS A 93 -13.09 -9.65 6.84
C LYS A 93 -12.23 -10.91 7.03
N GLY A 94 -11.13 -10.76 7.75
CA GLY A 94 -10.19 -11.85 8.08
C GLY A 94 -8.79 -11.60 7.51
N PHE A 95 -8.69 -10.82 6.44
CA PHE A 95 -7.41 -10.32 5.98
C PHE A 95 -6.89 -9.24 6.92
N LYS A 96 -5.59 -9.31 7.21
CA LYS A 96 -4.82 -8.47 8.12
C LYS A 96 -3.88 -7.53 7.39
N ALA A 97 -3.30 -7.94 6.26
CA ALA A 97 -2.32 -7.12 5.53
C ALA A 97 -2.51 -7.16 4.01
N VAL A 98 -2.15 -6.04 3.38
CA VAL A 98 -2.03 -5.89 1.93
C VAL A 98 -0.70 -5.22 1.64
N ALA A 99 0.18 -5.92 0.93
CA ALA A 99 1.51 -5.46 0.59
C ALA A 99 1.83 -5.81 -0.87
N GLN A 100 2.76 -5.06 -1.47
CA GLN A 100 3.22 -5.26 -2.85
C GLN A 100 2.04 -5.53 -3.80
N LEU A 101 1.08 -4.61 -3.89
CA LEU A 101 -0.13 -4.86 -4.67
C LEU A 101 0.12 -4.46 -6.12
N HIS A 102 0.76 -5.34 -6.90
CA HIS A 102 0.94 -5.15 -8.35
C HIS A 102 -0.23 -5.74 -9.11
N LEU A 103 -1.18 -4.89 -9.51
CA LEU A 103 -2.37 -5.27 -10.27
C LEU A 103 -2.63 -4.25 -11.39
N PRO A 104 -2.00 -4.39 -12.57
CA PRO A 104 -2.04 -3.41 -13.64
C PRO A 104 -3.45 -3.04 -14.11
N LYS A 105 -4.43 -3.96 -14.01
CA LYS A 105 -5.80 -3.75 -14.52
C LYS A 105 -6.82 -3.47 -13.41
N LEU A 106 -6.38 -3.32 -12.16
CA LEU A 106 -7.28 -3.05 -11.04
C LEU A 106 -7.87 -1.63 -11.13
N GLU A 107 -9.18 -1.54 -11.12
CA GLU A 107 -9.93 -0.27 -11.13
C GLU A 107 -10.53 0.07 -9.77
N LYS A 108 -10.92 -0.94 -8.99
CA LYS A 108 -11.60 -0.74 -7.71
C LYS A 108 -11.15 -1.71 -6.64
N LEU A 109 -10.79 -1.16 -5.48
CA LEU A 109 -10.35 -1.93 -4.31
C LEU A 109 -11.28 -1.70 -3.11
N TYR A 110 -11.76 -2.79 -2.50
CA TYR A 110 -12.49 -2.74 -1.23
C TYR A 110 -11.65 -3.35 -0.11
N ILE A 111 -11.42 -2.57 0.95
CA ILE A 111 -10.61 -2.92 2.13
C ILE A 111 -11.52 -3.10 3.35
N PRO A 112 -11.44 -4.23 4.07
CA PRO A 112 -12.28 -4.51 5.22
C PRO A 112 -11.77 -3.80 6.47
N LYS A 113 -12.53 -3.87 7.56
CA LYS A 113 -12.12 -3.30 8.85
C LYS A 113 -10.93 -3.99 9.53
N THR A 114 -10.53 -5.18 9.07
CA THR A 114 -9.51 -6.02 9.71
C THR A 114 -8.12 -5.85 9.12
N VAL A 115 -8.00 -5.17 7.97
CA VAL A 115 -6.68 -4.84 7.43
C VAL A 115 -6.08 -3.77 8.33
N ASP A 116 -4.98 -4.15 8.97
CA ASP A 116 -4.20 -3.37 9.94
C ASP A 116 -3.02 -2.70 9.22
N ARG A 117 -2.45 -1.71 9.90
CA ARG A 117 -1.28 -0.90 9.56
C ARG A 117 0.04 -1.40 10.13
N THR A 118 0.09 -2.56 10.78
CA THR A 118 1.30 -3.00 11.51
C THR A 118 2.42 -3.56 10.62
N HIS A 119 2.62 -2.97 9.44
CA HIS A 119 3.89 -2.93 8.74
C HIS A 119 4.12 -1.48 8.29
N ASP A 120 4.62 -0.68 9.22
CA ASP A 120 5.29 0.60 9.00
C ASP A 120 4.67 1.52 7.95
N VAL A 121 3.78 2.39 8.42
CA VAL A 121 3.32 3.54 7.67
C VAL A 121 4.55 4.45 7.45
N CYS A 122 5.13 4.35 6.25
CA CYS A 122 6.33 5.04 5.74
C CYS A 122 7.72 4.43 5.97
N THR A 123 7.94 3.52 6.91
CA THR A 123 9.30 2.98 7.16
C THR A 123 9.64 1.76 6.30
N SER A 124 8.66 1.22 5.58
CA SER A 124 8.88 0.03 4.79
C SER A 124 8.33 0.17 3.38
N MET A 125 9.24 -0.06 2.44
CA MET A 125 9.09 -0.20 0.99
C MET A 125 8.09 -1.30 0.56
N TYR A 126 7.09 -1.64 1.38
CA TYR A 126 6.18 -2.79 1.21
C TYR A 126 4.73 -2.42 0.86
N ALA A 127 4.31 -1.18 1.02
CA ALA A 127 3.04 -0.69 0.46
C ALA A 127 3.20 -0.15 -0.97
N CYS A 128 4.00 -0.81 -1.81
CA CYS A 128 4.09 -0.47 -3.23
C CYS A 128 2.80 -0.90 -3.93
N PHE A 129 1.94 0.08 -4.26
CA PHE A 129 0.77 -0.12 -5.11
C PHE A 129 1.12 0.22 -6.56
N TYR A 130 1.45 -0.80 -7.35
CA TYR A 130 1.47 -0.67 -8.81
C TYR A 130 0.07 -0.98 -9.36
N THR A 131 -0.75 0.06 -9.44
CA THR A 131 -2.15 -0.02 -9.84
C THR A 131 -2.49 1.16 -10.78
N PRO A 132 -1.88 1.21 -11.98
CA PRO A 132 -1.98 2.34 -12.91
C PRO A 132 -3.40 2.60 -13.44
N ASN A 133 -4.33 1.66 -13.28
CA ASN A 133 -5.72 1.82 -13.69
C ASN A 133 -6.70 2.07 -12.52
N LEU A 134 -6.20 2.24 -11.29
CA LEU A 134 -7.04 2.36 -10.11
C LEU A 134 -7.86 3.67 -10.15
N LYS A 135 -9.17 3.55 -10.03
CA LYS A 135 -10.12 4.69 -10.01
C LYS A 135 -10.56 5.06 -8.62
N THR A 136 -10.73 4.06 -7.74
CA THR A 136 -11.21 4.29 -6.37
C THR A 136 -10.83 3.18 -5.41
N ILE A 137 -10.57 3.57 -4.17
CA ILE A 137 -10.42 2.69 -3.02
C ILE A 137 -11.61 2.93 -2.09
N ILE A 138 -12.16 1.87 -1.50
CA ILE A 138 -13.23 1.97 -0.50
C ILE A 138 -12.78 1.21 0.74
N VAL A 139 -12.85 1.86 1.88
CA VAL A 139 -12.48 1.27 3.18
C VAL A 139 -13.72 1.15 4.05
N ASP A 140 -13.90 0.01 4.72
CA ASP A 140 -14.96 -0.14 5.75
C ASP A 140 -14.82 0.98 6.78
N LYS A 141 -15.93 1.70 7.06
CA LYS A 141 -15.94 2.84 7.99
C LYS A 141 -15.43 2.50 9.39
N ARG A 142 -15.52 1.23 9.80
CA ARG A 142 -15.08 0.70 11.09
C ARG A 142 -13.61 0.27 11.09
N ASN A 143 -12.89 0.40 9.98
CA ASN A 143 -11.44 0.24 9.97
C ASN A 143 -10.85 1.31 10.93
N LYS A 144 -9.98 0.85 11.83
CA LYS A 144 -9.38 1.68 12.89
C LYS A 144 -8.11 2.40 12.44
N GLU A 145 -7.52 1.93 11.35
CA GLU A 145 -6.17 2.28 10.90
C GLU A 145 -6.19 3.03 9.57
N LEU A 146 -7.20 2.76 8.75
CA LEU A 146 -7.34 3.30 7.41
C LEU A 146 -8.68 4.00 7.26
N LYS A 147 -8.71 5.00 6.38
CA LYS A 147 -9.95 5.55 5.84
C LYS A 147 -9.81 5.80 4.36
N SER A 148 -10.95 5.87 3.70
CA SER A 148 -11.02 6.48 2.38
C SER A 148 -11.92 7.68 2.39
N GLU A 149 -11.42 8.77 1.81
CA GLU A 149 -12.16 10.00 1.58
C GLU A 149 -12.16 10.26 0.08
N ASN A 150 -13.34 10.39 -0.53
CA ASN A 150 -13.52 10.61 -1.97
C ASN A 150 -12.77 9.59 -2.87
N GLY A 151 -12.65 8.35 -2.40
CA GLY A 151 -11.98 7.26 -3.12
C GLY A 151 -10.45 7.21 -2.98
N ILE A 152 -9.86 8.13 -2.21
CA ILE A 152 -8.42 8.23 -1.93
C ILE A 152 -8.14 7.52 -0.60
N LEU A 153 -6.98 6.86 -0.46
CA LEU A 153 -6.61 6.09 0.74
C LEU A 153 -5.70 6.90 1.67
N PHE A 154 -6.07 6.94 2.95
CA PHE A 154 -5.36 7.62 4.03
C PHE A 154 -5.20 6.73 5.27
N THR A 155 -4.35 7.18 6.18
CA THR A 155 -4.43 6.84 7.61
C THR A 155 -5.81 7.14 8.18
N LYS A 156 -6.18 6.52 9.30
CA LYS A 156 -7.42 6.86 9.99
C LYS A 156 -7.43 8.31 10.49
N ASP A 157 -6.33 8.78 11.05
CA ASP A 157 -6.17 10.16 11.55
C ASP A 157 -6.15 11.22 10.41
N GLY A 158 -5.85 10.82 9.17
CA GLY A 158 -5.67 11.71 8.02
C GLY A 158 -4.29 12.31 7.85
N GLU A 159 -3.32 12.00 8.72
CA GLU A 159 -1.97 12.55 8.69
C GLU A 159 -1.16 12.13 7.46
N TYR A 160 -1.44 10.95 6.87
CA TYR A 160 -0.70 10.43 5.71
C TYR A 160 -1.62 10.10 4.53
N LEU A 161 -1.26 10.60 3.35
CA LEU A 161 -1.77 10.11 2.06
C LEU A 161 -1.03 8.84 1.66
N LEU A 162 -1.74 7.71 1.62
CA LEU A 162 -1.15 6.42 1.28
C LEU A 162 -1.20 6.15 -0.22
N LYS A 163 -2.37 6.38 -0.84
CA LYS A 163 -2.54 6.18 -2.29
C LYS A 163 -3.62 7.07 -2.85
N TYR A 164 -3.24 7.85 -3.86
CA TYR A 164 -4.14 8.48 -4.80
C TYR A 164 -4.39 7.52 -5.98
N PRO A 165 -5.65 7.19 -6.33
CA PRO A 165 -5.93 6.32 -7.47
C PRO A 165 -5.50 6.97 -8.80
N ALA A 166 -4.69 6.27 -9.58
CA ALA A 166 -4.05 6.79 -10.79
C ALA A 166 -5.03 7.30 -11.86
N LYS A 167 -6.20 6.66 -11.99
CA LYS A 167 -7.30 7.02 -12.91
C LYS A 167 -8.49 7.67 -12.18
N LYS A 168 -8.29 8.22 -10.99
CA LYS A 168 -9.30 9.07 -10.36
C LYS A 168 -9.54 10.28 -11.27
N GLU A 169 -10.82 10.57 -11.54
CA GLU A 169 -11.21 11.71 -12.37
C GLU A 169 -10.74 13.05 -11.78
N GLY A 170 -10.43 13.98 -12.68
CA GLY A 170 -9.88 15.30 -12.35
C GLY A 170 -8.40 15.42 -12.70
N LYS A 171 -7.99 16.66 -12.97
CA LYS A 171 -6.59 17.01 -13.27
C LYS A 171 -5.94 17.79 -12.13
N GLU A 172 -6.69 18.09 -11.09
CA GLU A 172 -6.22 18.89 -9.97
C GLU A 172 -6.51 18.20 -8.66
N TYR A 173 -5.58 18.29 -7.72
CA TYR A 173 -5.78 17.81 -6.36
C TYR A 173 -5.29 18.82 -5.34
N SER A 174 -6.08 18.99 -4.29
CA SER A 174 -5.78 19.87 -3.18
C SER A 174 -5.43 19.02 -1.97
N ILE A 175 -4.15 19.03 -1.57
CA ILE A 175 -3.72 18.37 -0.33
C ILE A 175 -4.42 19.07 0.86
N PRO A 176 -5.05 18.31 1.77
CA PRO A 176 -5.63 18.84 3.01
C PRO A 176 -4.58 19.50 3.92
N ASP A 177 -4.96 20.59 4.59
CA ASP A 177 -4.05 21.38 5.44
C ASP A 177 -3.57 20.64 6.71
N ASN A 178 -4.33 19.63 7.15
CA ASN A 178 -4.02 18.81 8.32
C ASN A 178 -3.18 17.56 7.97
N MET A 179 -2.77 17.42 6.70
CA MET A 179 -1.91 16.33 6.28
C MET A 179 -0.45 16.63 6.64
N GLU A 180 0.23 15.65 7.19
CA GLU A 180 1.63 15.76 7.60
C GLU A 180 2.58 15.06 6.61
N PHE A 181 2.13 13.98 5.95
CA PHE A 181 3.00 13.14 5.12
C PHE A 181 2.32 12.62 3.84
N ILE A 182 3.12 12.42 2.80
CA ILE A 182 2.72 11.74 1.55
C ILE A 182 3.63 10.52 1.38
N CYS A 183 3.04 9.34 1.28
CA CYS A 183 3.82 8.13 1.08
C CYS A 183 4.51 8.11 -0.29
N TYR A 184 5.67 7.47 -0.36
CA TYR A 184 6.32 7.18 -1.63
C TYR A 184 5.39 6.41 -2.57
N GLY A 185 5.33 6.81 -3.83
CA GLY A 185 4.43 6.22 -4.83
C GLY A 185 2.94 6.49 -4.60
N ALA A 186 2.56 7.34 -3.64
CA ALA A 186 1.16 7.71 -3.42
C ALA A 186 0.50 8.28 -4.69
N PHE A 187 1.25 9.02 -5.50
CA PHE A 187 0.81 9.57 -6.79
C PHE A 187 1.34 8.81 -8.02
N ALA A 188 1.94 7.62 -7.84
CA ALA A 188 2.49 6.87 -8.97
C ALA A 188 1.42 6.60 -10.05
N HIS A 189 1.76 6.90 -11.31
CA HIS A 189 0.92 6.80 -12.52
C HIS A 189 -0.30 7.72 -12.56
N CYS A 190 -0.38 8.70 -11.66
CA CYS A 190 -1.46 9.68 -11.69
C CYS A 190 -1.31 10.61 -12.90
N GLU A 191 -2.43 10.93 -13.55
CA GLU A 191 -2.48 11.91 -14.64
C GLU A 191 -2.85 13.32 -14.16
N LEU A 192 -2.48 13.66 -12.93
CA LEU A 192 -2.71 15.00 -12.39
C LEU A 192 -1.90 16.02 -13.21
N GLU A 193 -2.45 17.21 -13.40
CA GLU A 193 -1.76 18.34 -14.00
C GLU A 193 -1.33 19.33 -12.93
N THR A 194 -2.10 19.46 -11.84
CA THR A 194 -1.76 20.37 -10.74
C THR A 194 -2.04 19.73 -9.38
N VAL A 195 -1.10 19.85 -8.46
CA VAL A 195 -1.29 19.52 -7.04
C VAL A 195 -1.06 20.76 -6.22
N TYR A 196 -2.07 21.16 -5.46
CA TYR A 196 -1.99 22.31 -4.59
C TYR A 196 -1.71 21.91 -3.15
N TYR A 197 -0.80 22.62 -2.49
CA TYR A 197 -0.41 22.33 -1.09
C TYR A 197 -0.31 23.63 -0.26
N SER A 198 -0.57 23.53 1.03
CA SER A 198 -0.28 24.59 2.02
C SER A 198 1.04 24.27 2.74
N LYS A 199 1.63 25.26 3.42
CA LYS A 199 2.88 25.07 4.17
C LYS A 199 2.67 24.03 5.28
N GLN A 200 3.05 22.77 5.04
CA GLN A 200 2.92 21.69 6.02
C GLN A 200 3.79 22.00 7.26
N LYS A 201 3.27 21.67 8.46
CA LYS A 201 3.78 22.17 9.76
C LYS A 201 5.15 21.62 10.15
N LYS A 202 5.51 20.44 9.66
CA LYS A 202 6.83 19.82 9.81
C LYS A 202 7.20 19.30 8.44
N GLY A 203 8.43 19.60 8.00
CA GLY A 203 8.96 19.00 6.79
C GLY A 203 8.86 17.48 6.89
N ILE A 204 8.68 16.83 5.75
CA ILE A 204 8.71 15.38 5.63
C ILE A 204 10.06 14.92 6.17
N GLU A 205 10.09 14.30 7.36
CA GLU A 205 11.35 13.88 7.99
C GLU A 205 12.03 12.80 7.14
N SER A 206 13.26 13.10 6.73
CA SER A 206 14.12 12.19 5.99
C SER A 206 14.74 11.13 6.90
N TYR A 207 14.71 9.88 6.45
CA TYR A 207 15.75 8.90 6.77
C TYR A 207 16.31 8.40 5.43
N GLU A 208 17.59 8.67 5.19
CA GLU A 208 18.32 8.46 3.92
C GLU A 208 18.51 6.98 3.51
N GLN A 209 17.54 6.09 3.75
CA GLN A 209 17.68 4.68 3.39
C GLN A 209 16.47 4.02 2.70
N PHE A 210 15.30 4.67 2.62
CA PHE A 210 14.08 4.02 2.09
C PHE A 210 13.17 4.87 1.18
N GLY A 211 13.66 5.97 0.60
CA GLY A 211 13.00 6.65 -0.53
C GLY A 211 11.63 7.29 -0.22
N VAL A 212 11.62 8.48 0.38
CA VAL A 212 10.46 9.41 0.45
C VAL A 212 10.98 10.85 0.30
N TYR A 213 10.22 11.74 -0.35
CA TYR A 213 10.66 13.08 -0.79
C TYR A 213 10.09 14.22 0.06
N ASP A 214 10.87 15.30 0.24
CA ASP A 214 10.48 16.58 0.84
C ASP A 214 9.52 17.38 -0.11
N THR A 215 8.75 18.33 0.42
CA THR A 215 7.88 19.24 -0.36
C THR A 215 8.26 20.71 -0.20
N SER A 216 9.49 21.03 0.18
CA SER A 216 10.08 22.34 -0.11
C SER A 216 10.04 22.61 -1.62
N ASP A 217 10.13 23.88 -2.06
CA ASP A 217 10.11 24.23 -3.49
C ASP A 217 11.13 23.39 -4.31
N LYS A 218 12.27 23.01 -3.69
CA LYS A 218 13.32 22.16 -4.29
C LYS A 218 13.00 20.67 -4.33
N ALA A 219 12.09 20.20 -3.47
CA ALA A 219 11.80 18.79 -3.32
C ALA A 219 10.48 18.38 -3.99
N ALA A 220 9.56 19.33 -4.20
CA ALA A 220 8.55 19.22 -5.25
C ALA A 220 9.17 19.10 -6.66
N GLU A 221 10.29 19.78 -6.90
CA GLU A 221 11.13 19.60 -8.09
C GLU A 221 11.91 18.27 -8.09
N SER A 222 12.18 17.68 -6.91
CA SER A 222 12.98 16.45 -6.75
C SER A 222 12.19 15.17 -6.47
N MET A 223 10.84 15.21 -6.46
CA MET A 223 9.89 14.07 -6.34
C MET A 223 9.93 13.10 -7.54
N GLY A 224 11.11 12.88 -8.11
CA GLY A 224 11.40 12.19 -9.36
C GLY A 224 11.12 10.70 -9.35
N PHE A 225 9.84 10.32 -9.36
CA PHE A 225 9.36 9.13 -10.05
C PHE A 225 8.02 9.43 -10.73
N ASP A 226 8.14 9.84 -12.00
CA ASP A 226 7.10 9.91 -13.03
C ASP A 226 5.75 10.54 -12.65
N ILE A 227 5.79 11.79 -12.18
CA ILE A 227 4.63 12.70 -12.16
C ILE A 227 4.50 13.49 -13.48
N GLY A 228 5.23 13.12 -14.54
CA GLY A 228 5.13 13.75 -15.86
C GLY A 228 5.12 15.29 -15.82
N LYS A 229 4.04 15.90 -16.34
CA LYS A 229 3.83 17.37 -16.43
C LYS A 229 3.14 17.99 -15.20
N THR A 230 3.00 17.27 -14.08
CA THR A 230 2.26 17.74 -12.90
C THR A 230 2.97 18.94 -12.25
N LYS A 231 2.25 20.04 -12.06
CA LYS A 231 2.72 21.26 -11.38
C LYS A 231 2.35 21.22 -9.90
N PHE A 232 3.28 21.53 -9.02
CA PHE A 232 3.00 21.71 -7.60
C PHE A 232 2.88 23.19 -7.29
N ILE A 233 1.72 23.63 -6.81
CA ILE A 233 1.41 25.04 -6.54
C ILE A 233 1.14 25.23 -5.06
N ARG A 234 1.92 26.10 -4.42
CA ARG A 234 1.66 26.51 -3.05
C ARG A 234 0.46 27.47 -3.01
N ARG A 235 -0.52 27.18 -2.14
CA ARG A 235 -1.62 28.11 -1.82
C ARG A 235 -1.24 29.06 -0.68
#